data_AF-A0A6A5RBE3-F1
#
_entry.id   AF-A0A6A5RBE3-F1
#
_cell.length_a   1.000
_cell.length_b   1.000
_cell.length_c   1.000
_cell.angle_alpha   90.00
_cell.angle_beta   90.00
_cell.angle_gamma   90.00
#
_symmetry.space_group_name_H-M   'P 1'
#
loop_
_entity.id
_entity.type
_entity.pdbx_description
1 polymer ?
#
loop_
_entity_poly.entity_id
_entity_poly.type
_entity_poly.pdbx_seq_one_letter_code
_entity_poly.pdbx_strand_id
1 'polypeptide(L)'
;MPPHSSHLLQPLDIVPYSLLKRHYSDRISLLARSYIYYINKETFLLAFKVAFKRMFTLENVVLLKLDVQLHTPTPPAPGTVA
;
A
#
# COMPACT_ATOMS: atom_id res chain seq x y z
N MET A 1 13.31 -21.03 7.38
CA MET A 1 12.90 -19.62 7.54
C MET A 1 12.47 -19.40 8.99
N PRO A 2 12.72 -18.22 9.59
CA PRO A 2 12.19 -17.93 10.90
C PRO A 2 10.66 -17.86 10.83
N PRO A 3 9.93 -18.43 11.79
CA PRO A 3 8.51 -18.12 11.94
C PRO A 3 8.39 -16.60 12.17
N HIS A 4 7.40 -15.97 11.52
CA HIS A 4 7.09 -14.54 11.58
C HIS A 4 7.87 -13.58 10.65
N SER A 5 8.82 -14.02 9.81
CA SER A 5 9.53 -13.10 8.88
C SER A 5 8.78 -12.71 7.60
N SER A 6 7.55 -13.22 7.38
CA SER A 6 6.75 -12.94 6.17
C SER A 6 6.42 -11.45 6.01
N HIS A 7 6.05 -10.78 7.10
CA HIS A 7 5.62 -9.37 7.06
C HIS A 7 6.76 -8.36 6.92
N LEU A 8 8.02 -8.76 7.16
CA LEU A 8 9.19 -7.88 7.09
C LEU A 8 9.91 -7.96 5.74
N LEU A 9 9.73 -9.05 5.00
CA LEU A 9 10.48 -9.35 3.78
C LEU A 9 9.62 -9.38 2.52
N GLN A 10 8.33 -9.04 2.61
CA GLN A 10 7.43 -9.03 1.47
C GLN A 10 6.96 -7.59 1.18
N PRO A 11 7.73 -6.84 0.37
CA PRO A 11 7.30 -5.56 -0.19
C PRO A 11 5.90 -5.65 -0.82
N LEU A 12 5.59 -6.80 -1.42
CA LEU A 12 4.31 -7.05 -2.07
C LEU A 12 3.11 -7.08 -1.09
N ASP A 13 3.33 -7.31 0.21
CA ASP A 13 2.26 -7.31 1.20
C ASP A 13 2.09 -5.94 1.87
N ILE A 14 3.17 -5.17 2.03
CA ILE A 14 3.15 -3.86 2.70
C ILE A 14 2.67 -2.75 1.74
N VAL A 15 3.18 -2.75 0.50
CA VAL A 15 2.99 -1.60 -0.39
C VAL A 15 1.54 -1.47 -0.87
N PRO A 16 0.84 -2.53 -1.33
CA PRO A 16 -0.57 -2.42 -1.71
C PRO A 16 -1.45 -1.98 -0.54
N TYR A 17 -1.15 -2.46 0.67
CA TYR A 17 -1.91 -2.08 1.86
C TYR A 17 -1.73 -0.60 2.20
N SER A 18 -0.51 -0.07 2.08
CA SER A 18 -0.25 1.35 2.31
C SER A 18 -0.98 2.25 1.28
N LEU A 19 -1.00 1.84 0.01
CA LEU A 19 -1.67 2.56 -1.07
C LEU A 19 -3.20 2.51 -0.91
N LEU A 20 -3.73 1.34 -0.57
CA LEU A 20 -5.14 1.15 -0.24
C LEU A 20 -5.56 2.04 0.93
N LYS A 21 -4.77 2.06 2.00
CA LYS A 21 -4.98 2.92 3.17
C LYS A 21 -5.02 4.39 2.75
N ARG A 22 -4.09 4.84 1.91
CA ARG A 22 -4.05 6.23 1.41
C ARG A 22 -5.33 6.60 0.66
N HIS A 23 -5.72 5.82 -0.35
CA HIS A 23 -6.93 6.11 -1.13
C HIS A 23 -8.22 6.04 -0.31
N TYR A 24 -8.27 5.13 0.66
CA TYR A 24 -9.39 5.06 1.58
C TYR A 24 -9.43 6.29 2.49
N SER A 25 -8.30 6.70 3.09
CA SER A 25 -8.18 7.91 3.89
C SER A 25 -8.59 9.17 3.11
N ASP A 26 -8.21 9.28 1.82
CA ASP A 26 -8.67 10.37 0.95
C ASP A 26 -10.19 10.38 0.80
N ARG A 27 -10.81 9.19 0.64
CA ARG A 27 -12.26 9.04 0.52
C ARG A 27 -12.98 9.41 1.82
N ILE A 28 -12.44 9.04 2.96
CA ILE A 28 -12.99 9.42 4.28
C ILE A 28 -12.84 10.92 4.52
N SER A 29 -11.71 11.51 4.13
CA SER A 29 -11.49 12.96 4.22
C SER A 29 -12.51 13.74 3.38
N LEU A 30 -12.87 13.22 2.20
CA LEU A 30 -13.93 13.81 1.36
C LEU A 30 -15.30 13.73 2.05
N LEU A 31 -15.65 12.59 2.64
CA LEU A 31 -16.91 12.41 3.37
C LEU A 31 -17.00 13.37 4.58
N ALA A 32 -15.91 13.49 5.34
CA ALA A 32 -15.83 14.41 6.47
C ALA A 32 -16.00 15.89 6.05
N ARG A 33 -15.43 16.29 4.91
CA ARG A 33 -15.63 17.64 4.32
C ARG A 33 -17.08 17.88 3.89
N SER A 34 -17.82 16.83 3.58
CA SER A 34 -19.26 16.88 3.27
C SER A 34 -20.16 16.73 4.51
N TYR A 35 -19.61 16.89 5.73
CA TYR A 35 -20.32 16.75 7.01
C TYR A 35 -20.90 15.34 7.26
N ILE A 36 -20.37 14.32 6.59
CA ILE A 36 -20.74 12.92 6.82
C ILE A 36 -19.75 12.32 7.81
N TYR A 37 -20.12 12.36 9.09
CA TYR A 37 -19.28 11.87 10.20
C TYR A 37 -19.58 10.43 10.62
N TYR A 38 -20.69 9.86 10.14
CA TYR A 38 -21.09 8.50 10.45
C TYR A 38 -20.88 7.58 9.24
N ILE A 39 -20.01 6.58 9.42
CA ILE A 39 -19.72 5.56 8.42
C ILE A 39 -20.33 4.25 8.92
N ASN A 40 -21.43 3.85 8.30
CA ASN A 40 -22.02 2.53 8.50
C ASN A 40 -21.32 1.47 7.62
N LYS A 41 -21.72 0.20 7.77
CA LYS A 41 -21.12 -0.92 7.02
C LYS A 41 -21.23 -0.76 5.50
N GLU A 42 -22.36 -0.26 5.00
CA GLU A 42 -22.60 -0.06 3.57
C GLU A 42 -21.70 1.04 2.98
N THR A 43 -21.62 2.19 3.67
CA THR A 43 -20.75 3.30 3.28
C THR A 43 -19.27 2.93 3.37
N PHE A 44 -18.90 2.11 4.36
CA PHE A 44 -17.58 1.50 4.45
C PHE A 44 -17.27 0.65 3.22
N LEU A 45 -18.14 -0.32 2.89
CA LEU A 45 -17.95 -1.23 1.75
C LEU A 45 -17.89 -0.47 0.43
N LEU A 46 -18.71 0.56 0.25
CA LEU A 46 -18.69 1.40 -0.94
C LEU A 46 -17.39 2.21 -1.04
N ALA A 47 -16.97 2.86 0.05
CA ALA A 47 -15.71 3.61 0.10
C ALA A 47 -14.50 2.70 -0.15
N PHE A 48 -14.48 1.53 0.47
CA PHE A 48 -13.46 0.50 0.28
C PHE A 48 -13.41 0.03 -1.17
N LYS A 49 -14.54 -0.32 -1.79
CA LYS A 49 -14.61 -0.75 -3.19
C LYS A 49 -14.06 0.30 -4.14
N VAL A 50 -14.31 1.58 -3.87
CA VAL A 50 -13.75 2.68 -4.67
C VAL A 50 -12.24 2.82 -4.47
N ALA A 51 -11.75 2.79 -3.23
CA ALA A 51 -10.33 2.85 -2.94
C ALA A 51 -9.57 1.66 -3.56
N PHE A 52 -10.14 0.46 -3.47
CA PHE A 52 -9.59 -0.76 -4.04
C PHE A 52 -9.48 -0.69 -5.57
N LYS A 53 -10.53 -0.20 -6.25
CA LYS A 53 -10.48 0.02 -7.71
C LYS A 53 -9.42 1.06 -8.11
N ARG A 54 -9.26 2.13 -7.32
CA ARG A 54 -8.24 3.16 -7.58
C ARG A 54 -6.83 2.63 -7.41
N MET A 55 -6.61 1.75 -6.45
CA MET A 55 -5.31 1.12 -6.21
C MET A 55 -4.80 0.35 -7.45
N PHE A 56 -5.67 -0.39 -8.14
CA PHE A 56 -5.33 -1.15 -9.36
C PHE A 56 -5.43 -0.32 -10.66
N THR A 57 -4.98 0.93 -10.62
CA THR A 57 -4.79 1.73 -11.84
C THR A 57 -3.35 1.56 -12.33
N LEU A 58 -3.14 1.69 -13.65
CA LEU A 58 -1.84 1.45 -14.28
C LEU A 58 -0.73 2.31 -13.64
N GLU A 59 -1.02 3.57 -13.33
CA GLU A 59 -0.11 4.53 -12.67
C GLU A 59 0.34 4.03 -11.29
N ASN A 60 -0.62 3.51 -10.52
CA ASN A 60 -0.38 3.01 -9.17
C ASN A 60 0.36 1.67 -9.15
N VAL A 61 0.14 0.81 -10.16
CA VAL A 61 0.91 -0.44 -10.34
C VAL A 61 2.38 -0.14 -10.67
N VAL A 62 2.65 0.93 -11.42
CA VAL A 62 4.03 1.37 -11.67
C VAL A 62 4.68 1.92 -10.39
N LEU A 63 3.95 2.71 -9.60
CA LEU A 63 4.43 3.18 -8.28
C LEU A 63 4.72 2.01 -7.33
N LEU A 64 3.85 0.99 -7.29
CA LEU A 64 4.09 -0.27 -6.58
C LEU A 64 5.41 -0.91 -7.02
N LYS A 65 5.69 -0.95 -8.32
CA LYS A 65 6.91 -1.55 -8.88
C LYS A 65 8.17 -0.73 -8.54
N LEU A 66 8.06 0.61 -8.49
CA LEU A 66 9.16 1.51 -8.14
C LEU A 66 9.50 1.47 -6.64
N ASP A 67 8.50 1.40 -5.77
CA ASP A 67 8.70 1.34 -4.31
C ASP A 67 9.35 0.01 -3.88
N VAL A 68 8.94 -1.10 -4.52
CA VAL A 68 9.60 -2.41 -4.38
C VAL A 68 11.08 -2.36 -4.79
N GLN A 69 11.42 -1.59 -5.84
CA GLN A 69 12.81 -1.45 -6.31
C GLN A 69 13.68 -0.60 -5.38
N LEU A 70 13.12 0.44 -4.75
CA LEU A 70 13.84 1.30 -3.80
C LEU A 70 14.24 0.57 -2.51
N HIS A 71 13.50 -0.47 -2.13
CA HIS A 71 13.76 -1.23 -0.91
C HIS A 71 14.65 -2.47 -1.09
N THR A 72 15.13 -2.76 -2.31
CA THR A 72 16.15 -3.77 -2.52
C THR A 72 17.49 -3.26 -1.97
N PRO A 73 18.08 -3.87 -0.92
CA PRO A 73 19.40 -3.48 -0.47
C PRO A 73 20.37 -3.74 -1.62
N THR A 74 21.11 -2.71 -2.03
CA THR A 74 22.19 -2.86 -3.01
C THR A 74 23.12 -3.99 -2.53
N PRO A 75 23.47 -4.96 -3.38
CA PRO A 75 24.41 -6.02 -2.98
C PRO A 75 25.71 -5.36 -2.51
N PRO A 76 26.30 -5.79 -1.37
CA PRO A 76 27.61 -5.30 -0.99
C PRO A 76 28.59 -5.59 -2.12
N ALA A 77 29.38 -4.58 -2.49
CA ALA A 77 30.38 -4.70 -3.56
C ALA A 77 31.25 -5.95 -3.30
N PRO A 78 31.64 -6.70 -4.35
CA PRO A 78 32.48 -7.88 -4.20
C PRO A 78 33.86 -7.44 -3.70
N GLY A 79 33.99 -7.40 -2.37
CA GLY A 79 35.22 -7.12 -1.67
C GLY A 79 36.09 -8.37 -1.71
N THR A 80 37.23 -8.24 -2.37
CA THR A 80 38.43 -9.06 -2.24
C THR A 80 38.66 -9.45 -0.78
N VAL A 81 38.44 -10.73 -0.47
CA VAL A 81 38.97 -11.35 0.76
C VAL A 81 40.20 -12.14 0.34
N ALA A 82 41.34 -11.74 0.89
CA ALA A 82 42.65 -12.38 0.78
C ALA A 82 42.70 -13.73 1.51
#